data_AF-A0AA40BQ71-F1
#
_entry.id   AF-A0AA40BQ71-F1
#
_cell.length_a   1.000
_cell.length_b   1.000
_cell.length_c   1.000
_cell.angle_alpha   90.00
_cell.angle_beta   90.00
_cell.angle_gamma   90.00
#
_symmetry.space_group_name_H-M   'P 1'
#
loop_
_entity.id
_entity.type
_entity.pdbx_description
1 polymer ?
#
loop_
_entity_poly.entity_id
_entity_poly.type
_entity_poly.pdbx_seq_one_letter_code
_entity_poly.pdbx_strand_id
1 'polypeptide(L)'
;MSSSPASLFVVTRTKFLVVVSLIITWWFASILPHYQPAIKASFKARLGEAVQQLPSIKVDWPTPGHNPRDAYNASKLALLIEPRPLTHLVPHILHMMAVVPPDWRFLFIGTEESVAQVGRAYSTQYQQVIGKLDLMVLPEPWKIDTKELVWRTLTDSRFYDEFLPGVEWLLKYESDSIMCANSEKSLNDWLDWSWVGAPKTWDDRFFGSGGLSLRRMSIIRQVLEFQARYNDTDPEDKWFGTRVELLPGAKVPPDLMHALAVEDVYFEKPMGFHIRNGGSFLPVQVWLDPNRRQAIFDYCPELALIMDMRLKKEACPGDDSFGEVSPNGPNDTRLKMFAEAMAKAQADAANKTAHES
;
A
#
# COMPACT_ATOMS: atom_id res chain seq x y z
N MET A 1 -83.25 24.46 18.88
CA MET A 1 -82.03 25.29 18.89
C MET A 1 -80.94 24.49 19.59
N SER A 2 -80.06 23.86 18.82
CA SER A 2 -78.92 23.09 19.33
C SER A 2 -77.66 23.85 18.95
N SER A 3 -76.91 24.34 19.94
CA SER A 3 -75.62 24.99 19.74
C SER A 3 -74.52 23.97 20.03
N SER A 4 -73.78 23.57 19.01
CA SER A 4 -72.53 22.82 19.13
C SER A 4 -71.40 23.76 19.58
N PRO A 5 -70.52 23.37 20.51
CA PRO A 5 -69.31 24.13 20.79
C PRO A 5 -68.20 23.73 19.81
N ALA A 6 -67.49 24.73 19.29
CA ALA A 6 -66.30 24.56 18.47
C ALA A 6 -65.14 24.00 19.32
N SER A 7 -64.56 22.89 18.89
CA SER A 7 -63.35 22.31 19.47
C SER A 7 -62.12 23.08 18.99
N LEU A 8 -61.55 23.90 19.88
CA LEU A 8 -60.23 24.50 19.70
C LEU A 8 -59.15 23.42 19.87
N PHE A 9 -58.40 23.13 18.81
CA PHE A 9 -57.25 22.23 18.84
C PHE A 9 -56.14 22.81 19.72
N VAL A 10 -55.90 22.22 20.89
CA VAL A 10 -54.74 22.52 21.73
C VAL A 10 -53.52 21.81 21.15
N VAL A 11 -52.66 22.58 20.47
CA VAL A 11 -51.37 22.10 19.95
C VAL A 11 -50.38 22.04 21.12
N THR A 12 -50.01 20.82 21.53
CA THR A 12 -48.96 20.59 22.53
C THR A 12 -47.58 20.93 21.95
N ARG A 13 -46.69 21.52 22.76
CA ARG A 13 -45.32 21.96 22.37
C ARG A 13 -44.52 20.91 21.59
N THR A 14 -44.72 19.62 21.89
CA THR A 14 -44.07 18.50 21.20
C THR A 14 -44.54 18.35 19.74
N LYS A 15 -45.82 18.58 19.43
CA LYS A 15 -46.31 18.54 18.05
C LYS A 15 -45.77 19.69 17.21
N PHE A 16 -45.60 20.86 17.81
CA PHE A 16 -44.97 22.01 17.14
C PHE A 16 -43.51 21.73 16.81
N LEU A 17 -42.73 21.16 17.74
CA LEU A 17 -41.34 20.80 17.50
C LEU A 17 -41.17 19.74 16.40
N VAL A 18 -42.07 18.75 16.34
CA VAL A 18 -42.05 17.74 15.27
C VAL A 18 -42.35 18.36 13.91
N VAL A 19 -43.32 19.28 13.83
CA VAL A 19 -43.65 19.99 12.58
C VAL A 19 -42.49 20.88 12.14
N VAL A 20 -41.86 21.61 13.06
CA VAL A 20 -40.67 22.43 12.77
C VAL A 20 -39.50 21.57 12.31
N SER A 21 -39.24 20.44 12.97
CA SER A 21 -38.21 19.49 12.56
C SER A 21 -38.46 18.94 11.16
N LEU A 22 -39.72 18.62 10.83
CA LEU A 22 -40.09 18.13 9.50
C LEU A 22 -39.93 19.21 8.44
N ILE A 23 -40.28 20.46 8.74
CA ILE A 23 -40.07 21.59 7.81
C ILE A 23 -38.57 21.80 7.58
N ILE A 24 -37.74 21.73 8.63
CA ILE A 24 -36.29 21.88 8.52
C ILE A 24 -35.69 20.75 7.68
N THR A 25 -36.08 19.49 7.92
CA THR A 25 -35.56 18.35 7.13
C THR A 25 -36.01 18.42 5.67
N TRP A 26 -37.24 18.84 5.40
CA TRP A 26 -37.72 19.06 4.03
C TRP A 26 -37.02 20.22 3.32
N TRP A 27 -36.71 21.28 4.06
CA TRP A 27 -35.97 22.43 3.57
C TRP A 27 -34.52 22.07 3.24
N PHE A 28 -33.84 21.31 4.10
CA PHE A 28 -32.51 20.78 3.79
C PHE A 28 -32.53 19.81 2.60
N ALA A 29 -33.53 18.93 2.52
CA ALA A 29 -33.67 17.96 1.41
C ALA A 29 -33.96 18.62 0.06
N SER A 30 -34.67 19.76 0.02
CA SER A 30 -34.94 20.49 -1.23
C SER A 30 -33.77 21.35 -1.70
N ILE A 31 -32.93 21.80 -0.77
CA ILE A 31 -31.77 22.67 -1.04
C ILE A 31 -30.53 21.87 -1.44
N LEU A 32 -30.31 20.69 -0.85
CA LEU A 32 -29.13 19.85 -1.12
C LEU A 32 -28.86 19.62 -2.63
N PRO A 33 -29.87 19.28 -3.46
CA PRO A 33 -29.66 19.03 -4.88
C PRO A 33 -29.20 20.28 -5.66
N HIS A 34 -29.58 21.48 -5.22
CA HIS A 34 -29.19 22.74 -5.86
C HIS A 34 -27.75 23.17 -5.53
N TYR A 35 -27.22 22.80 -4.37
CA TYR A 35 -25.85 23.15 -3.96
C TYR A 35 -24.80 22.10 -4.36
N GLN A 36 -25.19 20.85 -4.61
CA GLN A 36 -24.29 19.82 -5.14
C GLN A 36 -23.47 20.25 -6.37
N PRO A 37 -24.05 20.87 -7.43
CA PRO A 37 -23.26 21.30 -8.59
C PRO A 37 -22.29 22.44 -8.26
N ALA A 38 -22.65 23.36 -7.35
CA ALA A 38 -21.77 24.46 -6.94
C ALA A 38 -20.58 23.97 -6.10
N ILE A 39 -20.80 23.00 -5.21
CA ILE A 39 -19.73 22.37 -4.43
C ILE A 39 -18.79 21.58 -5.36
N LYS A 40 -19.34 20.80 -6.30
CA LYS A 40 -18.54 20.09 -7.31
C LYS A 40 -17.72 21.05 -8.17
N ALA A 41 -18.29 22.19 -8.55
CA ALA A 41 -17.59 23.21 -9.33
C ALA A 41 -16.46 23.88 -8.55
N SER A 42 -16.68 24.21 -7.26
CA SER A 42 -15.60 24.78 -6.42
C SER A 42 -14.48 23.78 -6.17
N PHE A 43 -14.83 22.49 -6.02
CA PHE A 43 -13.85 21.42 -5.87
C PHE A 43 -13.04 21.22 -7.16
N LYS A 44 -13.70 21.21 -8.32
CA LYS A 44 -13.04 21.12 -9.64
C LYS A 44 -12.13 22.33 -9.92
N ALA A 45 -12.51 23.52 -9.47
CA ALA A 45 -11.68 24.72 -9.56
C ALA A 45 -10.42 24.60 -8.68
N ARG A 46 -10.57 24.14 -7.44
CA ARG A 46 -9.43 23.84 -6.54
C ARG A 46 -8.53 22.73 -7.09
N LEU A 47 -9.10 21.73 -7.76
CA LEU A 47 -8.37 20.68 -8.46
C LEU A 47 -7.54 21.25 -9.61
N GLY A 48 -8.11 22.18 -10.40
CA GLY A 48 -7.38 22.90 -11.44
C GLY A 48 -6.21 23.71 -10.89
N GLU A 49 -6.38 24.32 -9.72
CA GLU A 49 -5.34 25.08 -9.02
C GLU A 49 -4.25 24.18 -8.41
N ALA A 50 -4.63 23.04 -7.84
CA ALA A 50 -3.70 22.02 -7.34
C ALA A 50 -2.88 21.36 -8.48
N VAL A 51 -3.51 21.09 -9.62
CA VAL A 51 -2.83 20.61 -10.83
C VAL A 51 -1.81 21.64 -11.36
N GLN A 52 -2.04 22.94 -11.13
CA GLN A 52 -1.08 23.99 -11.47
C GLN A 52 0.07 24.13 -10.46
N GLN A 53 -0.09 23.67 -9.22
CA GLN A 53 0.98 23.65 -8.21
C GLN A 53 1.86 22.41 -8.27
N LEU A 54 1.53 21.42 -9.11
CA LEU A 54 2.51 20.42 -9.49
C LEU A 54 3.70 21.16 -10.12
N PRO A 55 4.95 20.96 -9.65
CA PRO A 55 6.11 21.50 -10.32
C PRO A 55 6.22 20.82 -11.68
N SER A 56 5.53 21.38 -12.68
CA SER A 56 5.70 20.99 -14.06
C SER A 56 7.10 21.45 -14.42
N ILE A 57 8.05 20.52 -14.44
CA ILE A 57 9.21 20.69 -15.32
C ILE A 57 8.56 20.89 -16.70
N LYS A 58 8.64 22.11 -17.24
CA LYS A 58 8.22 22.39 -18.61
C LYS A 58 9.18 21.64 -19.51
N VAL A 59 8.87 20.37 -19.78
CA VAL A 59 9.56 19.59 -20.77
C VAL A 59 8.87 19.92 -22.09
N ASP A 60 9.53 20.72 -22.91
CA ASP A 60 9.11 20.94 -24.29
C ASP A 60 9.25 19.62 -25.03
N TRP A 61 8.14 18.90 -25.21
CA TRP A 61 8.12 17.61 -25.88
C TRP A 61 8.56 17.77 -27.34
N PRO A 62 9.47 16.94 -27.86
CA PRO A 62 9.98 17.05 -29.23
C PRO A 62 8.92 16.96 -30.33
N THR A 63 7.74 16.40 -30.01
CA THR A 63 6.61 16.24 -30.94
C THR A 63 5.35 16.90 -30.36
N PRO A 64 4.86 18.00 -30.96
CA PRO A 64 3.60 18.61 -30.55
C PRO A 64 2.44 17.61 -30.68
N GLY A 65 1.81 17.26 -29.54
CA GLY A 65 0.58 16.46 -29.51
C GLY A 65 0.71 14.99 -29.07
N HIS A 66 1.92 14.49 -28.78
CA HIS A 66 2.08 13.14 -28.21
C HIS A 66 2.39 13.21 -26.72
N ASN A 67 1.54 12.62 -25.87
CA ASN A 67 1.82 12.50 -24.44
C ASN A 67 2.71 11.26 -24.23
N PRO A 68 3.94 11.39 -23.70
CA PRO A 68 4.83 10.24 -23.50
C PRO A 68 4.23 9.12 -22.65
N ARG A 69 3.25 9.46 -21.79
CA ARG A 69 2.49 8.51 -20.97
C ARG A 69 1.71 7.49 -21.80
N ASP A 70 1.35 7.83 -23.03
CA ASP A 70 0.58 6.96 -23.94
C ASP A 70 1.41 5.76 -24.43
N ALA A 71 2.73 5.77 -24.22
CA ALA A 71 3.61 4.63 -24.50
C ALA A 71 3.45 3.46 -23.52
N TYR A 72 2.71 3.66 -22.42
CA TYR A 72 2.52 2.69 -21.35
C TYR A 72 1.06 2.32 -21.15
N ASN A 73 0.81 1.25 -20.39
CA ASN A 73 -0.54 0.82 -20.09
C ASN A 73 -1.17 1.71 -19.00
N ALA A 74 -2.18 2.50 -19.37
CA ALA A 74 -2.89 3.38 -18.45
C ALA A 74 -3.58 2.65 -17.28
N SER A 75 -3.90 1.36 -17.45
CA SER A 75 -4.54 0.54 -16.40
C SER A 75 -3.58 0.04 -15.32
N LYS A 76 -2.26 0.17 -15.50
CA LYS A 76 -1.25 -0.43 -14.61
C LYS A 76 -0.34 0.64 -14.01
N LEU A 77 -0.35 0.72 -12.68
CA LEU A 77 0.39 1.73 -11.93
C LEU A 77 1.10 1.15 -10.71
N ALA A 78 2.38 1.48 -10.56
CA ALA A 78 3.14 1.27 -9.34
C ALA A 78 3.16 2.56 -8.51
N LEU A 79 2.70 2.49 -7.26
CA LEU A 79 2.53 3.62 -6.36
C LEU A 79 3.47 3.50 -5.16
N LEU A 80 4.26 4.55 -4.94
CA LEU A 80 5.05 4.77 -3.73
C LEU A 80 4.62 6.08 -3.07
N ILE A 81 4.20 6.00 -1.81
CA ILE A 81 3.91 7.17 -0.96
C ILE A 81 4.99 7.26 0.11
N GLU A 82 5.85 8.27 0.04
CA GLU A 82 6.91 8.47 1.02
C GLU A 82 7.09 9.96 1.37
N PRO A 83 6.61 10.41 2.53
CA PRO A 83 6.75 11.80 2.96
C PRO A 83 8.19 12.20 3.31
N ARG A 84 9.06 11.24 3.67
CA ARG A 84 10.41 11.53 4.16
C ARG A 84 11.41 11.57 3.00
N PRO A 85 12.38 12.51 3.00
CA PRO A 85 13.44 12.57 2.00
C PRO A 85 14.52 11.49 2.25
N LEU A 86 14.18 10.20 2.12
CA LEU A 86 15.12 9.10 2.36
C LEU A 86 16.17 9.01 1.22
N THR A 87 17.43 8.83 1.58
CA THR A 87 18.56 8.88 0.64
C THR A 87 18.53 7.78 -0.41
N HIS A 88 17.94 6.63 -0.09
CA HIS A 88 17.83 5.48 -0.98
C HIS A 88 16.63 5.53 -1.94
N LEU A 89 15.77 6.57 -1.90
CA LEU A 89 14.56 6.61 -2.74
C LEU A 89 14.85 6.56 -4.23
N VAL A 90 15.81 7.34 -4.71
CA VAL A 90 16.16 7.37 -6.14
C VAL A 90 16.64 6.00 -6.63
N PRO A 91 17.68 5.37 -6.04
CA PRO A 91 18.10 4.05 -6.49
C PRO A 91 17.01 2.98 -6.29
N HIS A 92 16.20 3.08 -5.23
CA HIS A 92 15.07 2.17 -5.02
C HIS A 92 14.00 2.29 -6.12
N ILE A 93 13.53 3.49 -6.45
CA ILE A 93 12.54 3.72 -7.51
C ILE A 93 13.07 3.19 -8.86
N LEU A 94 14.32 3.48 -9.19
CA LEU A 94 14.94 3.03 -10.44
C LEU A 94 15.07 1.50 -10.50
N HIS A 95 15.43 0.86 -9.39
CA HIS A 95 15.45 -0.60 -9.29
C HIS A 95 14.06 -1.19 -9.55
N MET A 96 13.03 -0.65 -8.87
CA MET A 96 11.65 -1.10 -9.06
C MET A 96 11.20 -0.93 -10.52
N MET A 97 11.56 0.17 -11.18
CA MET A 97 11.27 0.38 -12.61
C MET A 97 11.96 -0.62 -13.55
N ALA A 98 13.11 -1.14 -13.16
CA ALA A 98 13.85 -2.13 -13.94
C ALA A 98 13.28 -3.55 -13.78
N VAL A 99 12.73 -3.87 -12.61
CA VAL A 99 12.17 -5.21 -12.30
C VAL A 99 10.69 -5.34 -12.67
N VAL A 100 9.90 -4.30 -12.42
CA VAL A 100 8.47 -4.28 -12.78
C VAL A 100 8.32 -4.28 -14.30
N PRO A 101 7.32 -4.99 -14.88
CA PRO A 101 7.17 -5.07 -16.32
C PRO A 101 7.11 -3.69 -17.01
N PRO A 102 7.71 -3.56 -18.20
CA PRO A 102 8.00 -2.26 -18.81
C PRO A 102 6.75 -1.46 -19.19
N ASP A 103 5.58 -2.08 -19.29
CA ASP A 103 4.30 -1.45 -19.58
C ASP A 103 3.66 -0.72 -18.38
N TRP A 104 4.17 -0.92 -17.16
CA TRP A 104 3.68 -0.25 -15.95
C TRP A 104 4.17 1.19 -15.85
N ARG A 105 3.33 2.09 -15.35
CA ARG A 105 3.77 3.45 -14.97
C ARG A 105 4.06 3.52 -13.48
N PHE A 106 4.77 4.56 -13.06
CA PHE A 106 5.12 4.81 -11.66
C PHE A 106 4.61 6.17 -11.22
N LEU A 107 4.03 6.21 -10.03
CA LEU A 107 3.63 7.44 -9.34
C LEU A 107 4.31 7.49 -7.99
N PHE A 108 5.08 8.55 -7.77
CA PHE A 108 5.67 8.88 -6.48
C PHE A 108 4.89 10.04 -5.86
N ILE A 109 4.39 9.83 -4.65
CA ILE A 109 3.72 10.84 -3.86
C ILE A 109 4.56 11.14 -2.62
N GLY A 110 4.90 12.41 -2.41
CA GLY A 110 5.70 12.83 -1.26
C GLY A 110 5.37 14.25 -0.80
N THR A 111 6.05 14.68 0.25
CA THR A 111 6.12 16.10 0.64
C THR A 111 6.92 16.88 -0.39
N GLU A 112 6.86 18.21 -0.35
CA GLU A 112 7.67 19.07 -1.22
C GLU A 112 9.17 18.74 -1.12
N GLU A 113 9.67 18.49 0.09
CA GLU A 113 11.08 18.13 0.33
C GLU A 113 11.44 16.77 -0.29
N SER A 114 10.60 15.76 -0.05
CA SER A 114 10.81 14.41 -0.59
C SER A 114 10.74 14.40 -2.13
N VAL A 115 9.75 15.08 -2.71
CA VAL A 115 9.60 15.24 -4.16
C VAL A 115 10.77 16.01 -4.76
N ALA A 116 11.24 17.09 -4.12
CA ALA A 116 12.40 17.83 -4.59
C ALA A 116 13.67 16.97 -4.58
N GLN A 117 13.87 16.13 -3.55
CA GLN A 117 15.00 15.20 -3.48
C GLN A 117 14.98 14.14 -4.58
N VAL A 118 13.79 13.60 -4.90
CA VAL A 118 13.66 12.61 -5.98
C VAL A 118 13.80 13.28 -7.35
N GLY A 119 13.14 14.42 -7.56
CA GLY A 119 13.07 15.15 -8.84
C GLY A 119 14.35 15.89 -9.25
N ARG A 120 15.30 16.13 -8.34
CA ARG A 120 16.61 16.70 -8.69
C ARG A 120 17.57 15.72 -9.38
N ALA A 121 17.33 14.41 -9.23
CA ALA A 121 18.22 13.41 -9.80
C ALA A 121 17.98 13.27 -11.31
N TYR A 122 19.05 13.34 -12.11
CA TYR A 122 18.96 13.28 -13.58
C TYR A 122 18.29 11.99 -14.08
N SER A 123 18.58 10.86 -13.45
CA SER A 123 17.94 9.58 -13.74
C SER A 123 16.42 9.64 -13.57
N THR A 124 15.93 10.27 -12.52
CA THR A 124 14.50 10.49 -12.27
C THR A 124 13.90 11.42 -13.32
N GLN A 125 14.57 12.53 -13.62
CA GLN A 125 14.12 13.50 -14.62
C GLN A 125 13.94 12.84 -15.98
N TYR A 126 14.88 11.99 -16.38
CA TYR A 126 14.76 11.20 -17.60
C TYR A 126 13.52 10.30 -17.60
N GLN A 127 13.21 9.62 -16.48
CA GLN A 127 12.00 8.80 -16.35
C GLN A 127 10.71 9.63 -16.42
N GLN A 128 10.73 10.88 -15.93
CA GLN A 128 9.62 11.83 -16.10
C GLN A 128 9.45 12.27 -17.55
N VAL A 129 10.56 12.55 -18.24
CA VAL A 129 10.58 12.92 -19.67
C VAL A 129 9.96 11.79 -20.51
N ILE A 130 10.33 10.54 -20.28
CA ILE A 130 9.73 9.46 -21.08
C ILE A 130 8.30 9.10 -20.65
N GLY A 131 7.74 9.72 -19.59
CA GLY A 131 6.38 9.48 -19.10
C GLY A 131 6.23 8.24 -18.20
N LYS A 132 7.34 7.61 -17.82
CA LYS A 132 7.38 6.41 -16.96
C LYS A 132 7.10 6.76 -15.50
N LEU A 133 7.61 7.89 -15.01
CA LEU A 133 7.49 8.34 -13.63
C LEU A 133 6.74 9.67 -13.54
N ASP A 134 5.76 9.74 -12.65
CA ASP A 134 5.17 11.00 -12.18
C ASP A 134 5.58 11.27 -10.73
N LEU A 135 5.89 12.53 -10.44
CA LEU A 135 6.12 13.01 -9.08
C LEU A 135 4.98 13.95 -8.69
N MET A 136 4.44 13.75 -7.50
CA MET A 136 3.26 14.49 -7.05
C MET A 136 3.37 14.87 -5.57
N VAL A 137 2.93 16.08 -5.25
CA VAL A 137 2.60 16.51 -3.89
C VAL A 137 1.07 16.52 -3.79
N LEU A 138 0.51 15.88 -2.75
CA LEU A 138 -0.93 15.87 -2.55
C LEU A 138 -1.42 17.25 -2.09
N PRO A 139 -2.52 17.77 -2.67
CA PRO A 139 -3.12 19.00 -2.18
C PRO A 139 -3.84 18.77 -0.84
N GLU A 140 -4.13 19.86 -0.14
CA GLU A 140 -5.06 19.82 0.99
C GLU A 140 -6.45 19.30 0.53
N PRO A 141 -7.13 18.43 1.29
CA PRO A 141 -6.91 18.13 2.72
C PRO A 141 -6.07 16.86 2.99
N TRP A 142 -5.48 16.24 1.96
CA TRP A 142 -4.74 14.99 2.15
C TRP A 142 -3.38 15.27 2.76
N LYS A 143 -3.08 14.54 3.84
CA LYS A 143 -1.81 14.59 4.54
C LYS A 143 -1.21 13.20 4.57
N ILE A 144 0.11 13.13 4.56
CA ILE A 144 0.86 11.87 4.51
C ILE A 144 1.99 11.82 5.54
N ASP A 145 2.01 12.74 6.50
CA ASP A 145 3.13 12.91 7.45
C ASP A 145 3.35 11.70 8.38
N THR A 146 2.31 10.90 8.59
CA THR A 146 2.35 9.71 9.45
C THR A 146 1.73 8.50 8.75
N LYS A 147 2.07 7.30 9.23
CA LYS A 147 1.50 6.04 8.67
C LYS A 147 -0.04 6.04 8.70
N GLU A 148 -0.64 6.51 9.78
CA GLU A 148 -2.10 6.62 9.90
C GLU A 148 -2.69 7.61 8.87
N LEU A 149 -2.03 8.74 8.61
CA LEU A 149 -2.48 9.69 7.59
C LEU A 149 -2.40 9.10 6.17
N VAL A 150 -1.36 8.29 5.89
CA VAL A 150 -1.28 7.50 4.66
C VAL A 150 -2.43 6.49 4.59
N TRP A 151 -2.71 5.77 5.67
CA TRP A 151 -3.85 4.83 5.72
C TRP A 151 -5.18 5.52 5.46
N ARG A 152 -5.40 6.71 6.03
CA ARG A 152 -6.60 7.52 5.78
C ARG A 152 -6.73 7.90 4.31
N THR A 153 -5.64 8.30 3.67
CA THR A 153 -5.60 8.62 2.24
C THR A 153 -5.93 7.39 1.38
N LEU A 154 -5.35 6.24 1.70
CA LEU A 154 -5.59 4.98 0.98
C LEU A 154 -7.00 4.40 1.22
N THR A 155 -7.71 4.85 2.26
CA THR A 155 -9.11 4.48 2.52
C THR A 155 -10.13 5.55 2.11
N ASP A 156 -9.71 6.57 1.36
CA ASP A 156 -10.59 7.61 0.83
C ASP A 156 -10.86 7.36 -0.65
N SER A 157 -12.13 7.17 -1.03
CA SER A 157 -12.51 6.92 -2.43
C SER A 157 -12.11 8.07 -3.36
N ARG A 158 -12.15 9.31 -2.86
CA ARG A 158 -11.81 10.52 -3.62
C ARG A 158 -10.37 10.50 -4.13
N PHE A 159 -9.46 9.91 -3.35
CA PHE A 159 -8.06 9.77 -3.76
C PHE A 159 -7.95 8.97 -5.07
N TYR A 160 -8.65 7.85 -5.17
CA TYR A 160 -8.62 7.01 -6.38
C TYR A 160 -9.36 7.64 -7.56
N ASP A 161 -10.47 8.32 -7.31
CA ASP A 161 -11.25 8.97 -8.37
C ASP A 161 -10.56 10.18 -8.96
N GLU A 162 -9.88 10.98 -8.13
CA GLU A 162 -9.25 12.22 -8.54
C GLU A 162 -7.85 12.00 -9.13
N PHE A 163 -7.04 11.12 -8.53
CA PHE A 163 -5.63 10.98 -8.89
C PHE A 163 -5.31 9.74 -9.71
N LEU A 164 -6.13 8.68 -9.61
CA LEU A 164 -5.89 7.41 -10.28
C LEU A 164 -7.05 7.01 -11.23
N PRO A 165 -7.53 7.91 -12.11
CA PRO A 165 -8.60 7.56 -13.04
C PRO A 165 -8.12 6.54 -14.07
N GLY A 166 -8.89 5.48 -14.27
CA GLY A 166 -8.62 4.46 -15.29
C GLY A 166 -7.58 3.40 -14.90
N VAL A 167 -6.98 3.50 -13.71
CA VAL A 167 -6.12 2.44 -13.16
C VAL A 167 -6.99 1.26 -12.73
N GLU A 168 -6.64 0.05 -13.16
CA GLU A 168 -7.26 -1.20 -12.70
C GLU A 168 -6.31 -1.99 -11.79
N TRP A 169 -5.00 -1.93 -12.06
CA TRP A 169 -3.96 -2.66 -11.35
C TRP A 169 -3.01 -1.71 -10.66
N LEU A 170 -2.98 -1.78 -9.33
CA LEU A 170 -2.11 -0.96 -8.48
C LEU A 170 -1.09 -1.85 -7.77
N LEU A 171 0.18 -1.72 -8.12
CA LEU A 171 1.27 -2.22 -7.30
C LEU A 171 1.57 -1.16 -6.25
N LYS A 172 1.19 -1.39 -5.01
CA LYS A 172 1.52 -0.51 -3.89
C LYS A 172 2.77 -1.05 -3.20
N TYR A 173 3.82 -0.24 -3.12
CA TYR A 173 5.06 -0.57 -2.42
C TYR A 173 5.50 0.57 -1.50
N GLU A 174 6.16 0.23 -0.38
CA GLU A 174 6.74 1.19 0.58
C GLU A 174 8.26 1.30 0.40
N SER A 175 8.87 2.31 1.01
CA SER A 175 10.32 2.56 0.95
C SER A 175 11.17 1.46 1.60
N ASP A 176 10.54 0.55 2.33
CA ASP A 176 11.11 -0.63 2.98
C ASP A 176 10.63 -1.95 2.34
N SER A 177 10.16 -1.89 1.10
CA SER A 177 9.78 -3.04 0.28
C SER A 177 10.60 -3.08 -1.01
N ILE A 178 10.96 -4.26 -1.50
CA ILE A 178 11.77 -4.42 -2.72
C ILE A 178 11.31 -5.63 -3.53
N MET A 179 11.27 -5.52 -4.85
CA MET A 179 11.06 -6.66 -5.75
C MET A 179 12.39 -7.23 -6.21
N CYS A 180 12.46 -8.55 -6.36
CA CYS A 180 13.72 -9.22 -6.61
C CYS A 180 14.00 -9.40 -8.11
N ALA A 181 15.15 -8.93 -8.58
CA ALA A 181 15.52 -9.01 -10.01
C ALA A 181 15.79 -10.45 -10.47
N ASN A 182 16.15 -11.33 -9.54
CA ASN A 182 16.39 -12.75 -9.77
C ASN A 182 15.11 -13.60 -9.77
N SER A 183 13.93 -12.98 -9.59
CA SER A 183 12.68 -13.74 -9.61
C SER A 183 12.40 -14.31 -10.99
N GLU A 184 12.07 -15.60 -11.05
CA GLU A 184 11.65 -16.29 -12.27
C GLU A 184 10.21 -15.92 -12.67
N LYS A 185 9.46 -15.24 -11.78
CA LYS A 185 8.08 -14.84 -11.99
C LYS A 185 8.01 -13.38 -12.47
N SER A 186 6.92 -13.04 -13.15
CA SER A 186 6.61 -11.66 -13.54
C SER A 186 5.48 -11.13 -12.66
N LEU A 187 5.51 -9.83 -12.33
CA LEU A 187 4.38 -9.20 -11.63
C LEU A 187 3.04 -9.42 -12.34
N ASN A 188 3.07 -9.52 -13.68
CA ASN A 188 1.88 -9.74 -14.47
C ASN A 188 1.21 -11.11 -14.20
N ASP A 189 1.91 -12.07 -13.60
CA ASP A 189 1.37 -13.39 -13.26
C ASP A 189 0.32 -13.31 -12.14
N TRP A 190 0.24 -12.19 -11.43
CA TRP A 190 -0.75 -11.98 -10.37
C TRP A 190 -1.96 -11.12 -10.80
N LEU A 191 -2.06 -10.72 -12.07
CA LEU A 191 -3.16 -9.89 -12.58
C LEU A 191 -4.52 -10.61 -12.66
N ASP A 192 -4.62 -11.86 -12.22
CA ASP A 192 -5.91 -12.54 -12.08
C ASP A 192 -6.51 -12.41 -10.67
N TRP A 193 -5.74 -11.89 -9.72
CA TRP A 193 -6.12 -11.78 -8.32
C TRP A 193 -6.65 -10.39 -7.98
N SER A 194 -7.58 -10.30 -7.04
CA SER A 194 -8.11 -9.03 -6.55
C SER A 194 -7.15 -8.34 -5.57
N TRP A 195 -6.42 -9.12 -4.78
CA TRP A 195 -5.42 -8.64 -3.83
C TRP A 195 -4.38 -9.72 -3.58
N VAL A 196 -3.10 -9.36 -3.61
CA VAL A 196 -1.98 -10.25 -3.29
C VAL A 196 -0.90 -9.45 -2.57
N GLY A 197 -0.38 -9.99 -1.49
CA GLY A 197 0.76 -9.40 -0.76
C GLY A 197 1.60 -10.49 -0.11
N ALA A 198 2.09 -10.19 1.09
CA ALA A 198 2.79 -11.15 1.94
C ALA A 198 1.87 -11.74 3.03
N PRO A 199 1.99 -13.04 3.32
CA PRO A 199 1.40 -13.71 4.49
C PRO A 199 2.00 -13.21 5.81
N LYS A 200 1.17 -13.08 6.85
CA LYS A 200 1.62 -12.81 8.23
C LYS A 200 1.81 -14.12 9.02
N THR A 201 0.98 -15.12 8.76
CA THR A 201 1.07 -16.46 9.32
C THR A 201 0.88 -17.55 8.25
N TRP A 202 1.27 -18.78 8.56
CA TRP A 202 1.17 -19.92 7.63
C TRP A 202 -0.27 -20.27 7.25
N ASP A 203 -1.22 -20.04 8.17
CA ASP A 203 -2.64 -20.39 8.01
C ASP A 203 -3.50 -19.14 7.69
N ASP A 204 -2.87 -18.04 7.26
CA ASP A 204 -3.58 -16.81 6.93
C ASP A 204 -4.47 -17.01 5.71
N ARG A 205 -5.75 -16.66 5.86
CA ARG A 205 -6.72 -16.66 4.75
C ARG A 205 -6.62 -15.42 3.86
N PHE A 206 -5.81 -14.44 4.27
CA PHE A 206 -5.60 -13.19 3.54
C PHE A 206 -4.14 -12.72 3.64
N PHE A 207 -3.45 -12.65 2.50
CA PHE A 207 -2.07 -12.16 2.40
C PHE A 207 -2.04 -10.65 2.24
N GLY A 208 -2.28 -10.01 3.38
CA GLY A 208 -2.61 -8.60 3.44
C GLY A 208 -1.48 -7.65 3.65
N SER A 209 -0.21 -8.01 3.42
CA SER A 209 0.87 -7.04 3.66
C SER A 209 0.63 -5.72 2.94
N GLY A 210 0.45 -4.65 3.72
CA GLY A 210 0.31 -3.31 3.17
C GLY A 210 1.58 -2.87 2.45
N GLY A 211 2.76 -3.32 2.88
CA GLY A 211 4.05 -2.81 2.43
C GLY A 211 4.38 -3.12 0.98
N LEU A 212 4.07 -4.33 0.50
CA LEU A 212 4.25 -4.76 -0.89
C LEU A 212 3.04 -5.58 -1.33
N SER A 213 2.14 -4.97 -2.10
CA SER A 213 0.90 -5.61 -2.53
C SER A 213 0.47 -5.20 -3.93
N LEU A 214 -0.08 -6.17 -4.67
CA LEU A 214 -0.86 -5.95 -5.88
C LEU A 214 -2.33 -5.84 -5.51
N ARG A 215 -2.99 -4.80 -6.00
CA ARG A 215 -4.37 -4.47 -5.64
C ARG A 215 -5.17 -4.15 -6.90
N ARG A 216 -6.40 -4.67 -6.95
CA ARG A 216 -7.34 -4.42 -8.05
C ARG A 216 -8.26 -3.24 -7.71
N MET A 217 -8.24 -2.19 -8.52
CA MET A 217 -8.95 -0.93 -8.23
C MET A 217 -10.46 -1.06 -8.28
N SER A 218 -11.02 -1.86 -9.20
CA SER A 218 -12.45 -2.16 -9.20
C SER A 218 -12.93 -2.73 -7.86
N ILE A 219 -12.13 -3.59 -7.22
CA ILE A 219 -12.42 -4.19 -5.91
C ILE A 219 -12.26 -3.18 -4.77
N ILE A 220 -11.17 -2.39 -4.76
CA ILE A 220 -10.99 -1.33 -3.77
C ILE A 220 -12.16 -0.35 -3.80
N ARG A 221 -12.51 0.14 -4.99
CA ARG A 221 -13.62 1.08 -5.18
C ARG A 221 -14.93 0.47 -4.66
N GLN A 222 -15.21 -0.78 -5.01
CA GLN A 222 -16.39 -1.49 -4.53
C GLN A 222 -16.43 -1.53 -3.00
N VAL A 223 -15.32 -1.87 -2.31
CA VAL A 223 -15.27 -1.87 -0.83
C VAL A 223 -15.55 -0.47 -0.25
N LEU A 224 -14.96 0.57 -0.84
CA LEU A 224 -15.11 1.96 -0.40
C LEU A 224 -16.50 2.56 -0.69
N GLU A 225 -17.27 1.99 -1.61
CA GLU A 225 -18.65 2.41 -1.89
C GLU A 225 -19.61 2.09 -0.73
N PHE A 226 -19.42 0.96 -0.05
CA PHE A 226 -20.33 0.50 1.02
C PHE A 226 -19.73 0.53 2.43
N GLN A 227 -18.43 0.74 2.58
CA GLN A 227 -17.78 0.91 3.88
C GLN A 227 -16.76 2.04 3.91
N ALA A 228 -16.64 2.68 5.08
CA ALA A 228 -15.60 3.64 5.38
C ALA A 228 -14.78 3.15 6.59
N ARG A 229 -13.45 3.32 6.53
CA ARG A 229 -12.60 3.07 7.69
C ARG A 229 -12.74 4.23 8.68
N TYR A 230 -12.84 3.91 9.97
CA TYR A 230 -12.75 4.91 11.03
C TYR A 230 -11.28 5.29 11.27
N ASN A 231 -11.01 6.59 11.46
CA ASN A 231 -9.66 7.07 11.76
C ASN A 231 -9.11 6.42 13.03
N ASP A 232 -7.78 6.23 13.08
CA ASP A 232 -7.04 5.73 14.24
C ASP A 232 -7.50 4.34 14.71
N THR A 233 -7.98 3.50 13.78
CA THR A 233 -8.41 2.12 14.04
C THR A 233 -7.41 1.09 13.49
N ASP A 234 -7.90 0.03 12.85
CA ASP A 234 -7.04 -0.98 12.23
C ASP A 234 -6.19 -0.36 11.11
N PRO A 235 -4.96 -0.87 10.91
CA PRO A 235 -4.16 -0.56 9.73
C PRO A 235 -4.94 -0.79 8.43
N GLU A 236 -4.66 0.02 7.40
CA GLU A 236 -5.37 -0.02 6.12
C GLU A 236 -5.39 -1.40 5.49
N ASP A 237 -4.28 -2.11 5.54
CA ASP A 237 -4.06 -3.41 4.93
C ASP A 237 -4.93 -4.50 5.59
N LYS A 238 -4.96 -4.51 6.92
CA LYS A 238 -5.85 -5.36 7.74
C LYS A 238 -7.31 -4.99 7.54
N TRP A 239 -7.60 -3.69 7.45
CA TRP A 239 -8.96 -3.19 7.23
C TRP A 239 -9.48 -3.70 5.89
N PHE A 240 -8.78 -3.46 4.78
CA PHE A 240 -9.19 -4.00 3.47
C PHE A 240 -9.25 -5.52 3.47
N GLY A 241 -8.29 -6.20 4.09
CA GLY A 241 -8.20 -7.65 4.03
C GLY A 241 -9.44 -8.39 4.47
N THR A 242 -9.94 -8.01 5.64
CA THR A 242 -11.18 -8.57 6.17
C THR A 242 -12.41 -8.30 5.29
N ARG A 243 -12.41 -7.25 4.46
CA ARG A 243 -13.52 -6.94 3.53
C ARG A 243 -13.35 -7.65 2.19
N VAL A 244 -12.14 -7.65 1.64
CA VAL A 244 -11.84 -8.25 0.33
C VAL A 244 -12.01 -9.76 0.41
N GLU A 245 -11.59 -10.41 1.49
CA GLU A 245 -11.80 -11.86 1.70
C GLU A 245 -13.29 -12.25 1.65
N LEU A 246 -14.17 -11.38 2.17
CA LEU A 246 -15.61 -11.64 2.24
C LEU A 246 -16.39 -11.14 1.01
N LEU A 247 -15.75 -10.41 0.10
CA LEU A 247 -16.42 -9.77 -1.02
C LEU A 247 -16.74 -10.79 -2.12
N PRO A 248 -18.02 -10.94 -2.53
CA PRO A 248 -18.38 -11.85 -3.61
C PRO A 248 -17.66 -11.50 -4.92
N GLY A 249 -16.98 -12.49 -5.50
CA GLY A 249 -16.23 -12.32 -6.76
C GLY A 249 -14.80 -11.79 -6.60
N ALA A 250 -14.38 -11.41 -5.39
CA ALA A 250 -12.98 -11.13 -5.13
C ALA A 250 -12.16 -12.43 -5.11
N LYS A 251 -11.00 -12.42 -5.77
CA LYS A 251 -10.05 -13.53 -5.78
C LYS A 251 -8.88 -13.17 -4.88
N VAL A 252 -8.72 -13.90 -3.78
CA VAL A 252 -7.55 -13.80 -2.90
C VAL A 252 -6.81 -15.14 -2.96
N PRO A 253 -5.47 -15.14 -3.01
CA PRO A 253 -4.67 -16.35 -2.92
C PRO A 253 -5.06 -17.24 -1.74
N PRO A 254 -5.28 -18.55 -1.95
CA PRO A 254 -5.65 -19.47 -0.87
C PRO A 254 -4.44 -20.03 -0.13
N ASP A 255 -3.24 -19.98 -0.73
CA ASP A 255 -2.05 -20.68 -0.26
C ASP A 255 -0.77 -19.86 -0.45
N LEU A 256 0.28 -20.24 0.28
CA LEU A 256 1.57 -19.56 0.24
C LEU A 256 2.28 -19.62 -1.12
N MET A 257 1.94 -20.56 -2.01
CA MET A 257 2.58 -20.67 -3.34
C MET A 257 2.23 -19.47 -4.24
N HIS A 258 1.07 -18.86 -3.96
CA HIS A 258 0.57 -17.69 -4.66
C HIS A 258 0.92 -16.37 -3.95
N ALA A 259 1.63 -16.41 -2.83
CA ALA A 259 2.12 -15.20 -2.17
C ALA A 259 3.08 -14.42 -3.08
N LEU A 260 2.97 -13.10 -3.04
CA LEU A 260 3.81 -12.21 -3.85
C LEU A 260 5.17 -12.02 -3.17
N ALA A 261 5.15 -11.77 -1.87
CA ALA A 261 6.32 -11.32 -1.13
C ALA A 261 6.49 -12.02 0.21
N VAL A 262 7.71 -12.01 0.74
CA VAL A 262 8.03 -12.44 2.11
C VAL A 262 8.00 -11.23 3.05
N GLU A 263 7.30 -11.38 4.18
CA GLU A 263 7.36 -10.46 5.33
C GLU A 263 7.62 -11.28 6.60
N ASP A 264 6.60 -12.00 7.08
CA ASP A 264 6.67 -12.78 8.33
C ASP A 264 6.76 -14.29 8.09
N VAL A 265 6.37 -14.77 6.91
CA VAL A 265 6.48 -16.19 6.55
C VAL A 265 7.47 -16.33 5.40
N TYR A 266 8.49 -17.16 5.62
CA TYR A 266 9.50 -17.45 4.61
C TYR A 266 9.01 -18.48 3.61
N PHE A 267 9.20 -18.21 2.33
CA PHE A 267 9.12 -19.18 1.25
C PHE A 267 10.23 -18.89 0.24
N GLU A 268 10.59 -19.89 -0.55
CA GLU A 268 11.70 -19.79 -1.49
C GLU A 268 11.32 -18.98 -2.74
N LYS A 269 12.30 -18.22 -3.25
CA LYS A 269 12.21 -17.45 -4.49
C LYS A 269 10.95 -16.56 -4.62
N PRO A 270 10.67 -15.66 -3.65
CA PRO A 270 9.55 -14.73 -3.76
C PRO A 270 9.75 -13.70 -4.88
N MET A 271 8.66 -13.03 -5.28
CA MET A 271 8.78 -11.87 -6.18
C MET A 271 9.40 -10.67 -5.47
N GLY A 272 9.32 -10.60 -4.15
CA GLY A 272 9.88 -9.51 -3.36
C GLY A 272 9.86 -9.74 -1.87
N PHE A 273 10.34 -8.75 -1.13
CA PHE A 273 10.36 -8.71 0.32
C PHE A 273 9.79 -7.40 0.82
N HIS A 274 9.10 -7.44 1.94
CA HIS A 274 8.74 -6.26 2.73
C HIS A 274 9.42 -6.36 4.09
N ILE A 275 10.36 -5.44 4.34
CA ILE A 275 11.19 -5.40 5.53
C ILE A 275 10.70 -4.29 6.45
N ARG A 276 9.77 -4.62 7.35
CA ARG A 276 9.13 -3.63 8.22
C ARG A 276 10.13 -2.66 8.88
N ASN A 277 9.89 -1.37 8.65
CA ASN A 277 10.69 -0.27 9.20
C ASN A 277 12.20 -0.40 8.85
N GLY A 278 12.51 -0.82 7.62
CA GLY A 278 13.88 -0.89 7.11
C GLY A 278 14.80 -1.87 7.85
N GLY A 279 14.22 -2.87 8.52
CA GLY A 279 14.96 -3.89 9.27
C GLY A 279 15.01 -3.66 10.78
N SER A 280 14.32 -2.64 11.30
CA SER A 280 14.19 -2.45 12.76
C SER A 280 13.37 -3.56 13.43
N PHE A 281 12.51 -4.23 12.67
CA PHE A 281 11.78 -5.41 13.11
C PHE A 281 12.01 -6.55 12.11
N LEU A 282 12.77 -7.56 12.52
CA LEU A 282 13.06 -8.75 11.72
C LEU A 282 12.39 -9.98 12.36
N PRO A 283 11.40 -10.58 11.69
CA PRO A 283 10.76 -11.81 12.17
C PRO A 283 11.78 -12.94 12.34
N VAL A 284 11.85 -13.51 13.54
CA VAL A 284 12.81 -14.57 13.91
C VAL A 284 12.70 -15.76 12.96
N GLN A 285 11.49 -16.14 12.60
CA GLN A 285 11.19 -17.24 11.70
C GLN A 285 11.66 -17.02 10.26
N VAL A 286 12.04 -15.80 9.86
CA VAL A 286 12.63 -15.50 8.55
C VAL A 286 14.13 -15.23 8.69
N TRP A 287 14.54 -14.42 9.67
CA TRP A 287 15.87 -13.80 9.70
C TRP A 287 16.86 -14.41 10.70
N LEU A 288 16.44 -15.30 11.62
CA LEU A 288 17.34 -15.83 12.65
C LEU A 288 18.47 -16.67 12.03
N ASP A 289 18.12 -17.58 11.12
CA ASP A 289 19.06 -18.52 10.52
C ASP A 289 20.08 -17.80 9.61
N PRO A 290 21.40 -17.89 9.89
CA PRO A 290 22.44 -17.27 9.08
C PRO A 290 22.53 -17.87 7.67
N ASN A 291 22.28 -19.18 7.50
CA ASN A 291 22.31 -19.82 6.18
C ASN A 291 21.15 -19.32 5.33
N ARG A 292 19.97 -19.19 5.93
CA ARG A 292 18.80 -18.62 5.25
C ARG A 292 19.01 -17.15 4.90
N ARG A 293 19.56 -16.34 5.81
CA ARG A 293 19.90 -14.95 5.50
C ARG A 293 20.86 -14.85 4.33
N GLN A 294 21.91 -15.69 4.31
CA GLN A 294 22.85 -15.74 3.19
C GLN A 294 22.11 -16.10 1.89
N ALA A 295 21.27 -17.13 1.89
CA ALA A 295 20.47 -17.51 0.73
C ALA A 295 19.52 -16.39 0.26
N ILE A 296 18.90 -15.65 1.19
CA ILE A 296 18.04 -14.49 0.88
C ILE A 296 18.85 -13.39 0.20
N PHE A 297 20.03 -13.04 0.72
CA PHE A 297 20.88 -12.00 0.14
C PHE A 297 21.53 -12.41 -1.17
N ASP A 298 21.86 -13.69 -1.34
CA ASP A 298 22.37 -14.23 -2.61
C ASP A 298 21.25 -14.23 -3.68
N TYR A 299 20.01 -14.48 -3.27
CA TYR A 299 18.85 -14.45 -4.16
C TYR A 299 18.42 -13.02 -4.52
N CYS A 300 18.37 -12.11 -3.54
CA CYS A 300 17.81 -10.76 -3.66
C CYS A 300 18.79 -9.72 -3.08
N PRO A 301 19.95 -9.47 -3.71
CA PRO A 301 20.99 -8.56 -3.20
C PRO A 301 20.51 -7.11 -3.04
N GLU A 302 19.51 -6.69 -3.79
CA GLU A 302 18.80 -5.41 -3.73
C GLU A 302 18.16 -5.10 -2.38
N LEU A 303 17.97 -6.10 -1.50
CA LEU A 303 17.63 -5.88 -0.10
C LEU A 303 18.60 -4.90 0.58
N ALA A 304 19.85 -4.87 0.15
CA ALA A 304 20.86 -3.92 0.60
C ALA A 304 20.50 -2.45 0.39
N LEU A 305 19.56 -2.14 -0.53
CA LEU A 305 19.09 -0.77 -0.78
C LEU A 305 18.13 -0.26 0.29
N ILE A 306 17.38 -1.16 0.93
CA ILE A 306 16.27 -0.81 1.84
C ILE A 306 16.52 -1.23 3.28
N MET A 307 17.48 -2.11 3.53
CA MET A 307 17.84 -2.62 4.85
C MET A 307 19.05 -1.88 5.43
N ASP A 308 18.99 -1.54 6.71
CA ASP A 308 20.19 -1.14 7.47
C ASP A 308 21.04 -2.37 7.79
N MET A 309 22.02 -2.66 6.93
CA MET A 309 22.89 -3.82 7.07
C MET A 309 24.21 -3.48 7.75
N ARG A 310 24.66 -4.37 8.63
CA ARG A 310 26.00 -4.31 9.23
C ARG A 310 26.95 -5.23 8.51
N LEU A 311 28.21 -4.81 8.40
CA LEU A 311 29.23 -5.60 7.72
C LEU A 311 29.68 -6.74 8.64
N LYS A 312 30.02 -7.92 8.07
CA LYS A 312 30.52 -9.07 8.87
C LYS A 312 31.74 -8.72 9.73
N LYS A 313 32.58 -7.78 9.28
CA LYS A 313 33.74 -7.26 10.02
C LYS A 313 33.37 -6.41 11.25
N GLU A 314 32.12 -5.96 11.35
CA GLU A 314 31.59 -5.17 12.48
C GLU A 314 30.88 -6.07 13.50
N ALA A 315 30.91 -7.39 13.32
CA ALA A 315 30.37 -8.34 14.28
C ALA A 315 31.08 -8.21 15.63
N CYS A 316 30.31 -8.30 16.71
CA CYS A 316 30.85 -8.27 18.05
C CYS A 316 31.73 -9.53 18.31
N PRO A 317 32.84 -9.42 19.05
CA PRO A 317 33.58 -10.59 19.48
C PRO A 317 32.65 -11.55 20.26
N GLY A 318 32.58 -12.82 19.82
CA GLY A 318 31.71 -13.82 20.44
C GLY A 318 30.26 -13.84 19.92
N ASP A 319 29.93 -13.11 18.86
CA ASP A 319 28.67 -13.22 18.13
C ASP A 319 28.50 -14.64 17.56
N ASP A 320 27.40 -15.30 17.94
CA ASP A 320 27.10 -16.65 17.46
C ASP A 320 26.44 -16.67 16.08
N SER A 321 26.19 -15.50 15.49
CA SER A 321 25.42 -15.29 14.27
C SER A 321 23.93 -15.62 14.39
N PHE A 322 23.40 -15.97 15.57
CA PHE A 322 21.97 -16.17 15.82
C PHE A 322 21.39 -15.05 16.71
N GLY A 323 22.12 -13.94 16.86
CA GLY A 323 21.65 -12.76 17.58
C GLY A 323 22.01 -12.75 19.07
N GLU A 324 22.83 -13.70 19.56
CA GLU A 324 23.41 -13.66 20.89
C GLU A 324 24.92 -13.38 20.81
N VAL A 325 25.44 -12.53 21.71
CA VAL A 325 26.87 -12.30 21.88
C VAL A 325 27.32 -13.01 23.15
N SER A 326 28.04 -14.12 23.00
CA SER A 326 28.55 -14.89 24.14
C SER A 326 29.91 -14.35 24.58
N PRO A 327 30.11 -14.05 25.88
CA PRO A 327 31.42 -13.64 26.40
C PRO A 327 32.51 -14.71 26.21
N ASN A 328 32.11 -15.98 26.04
CA ASN A 328 32.99 -17.14 25.92
C ASN A 328 33.02 -17.74 24.50
N GLY A 329 32.42 -17.07 23.50
CA GLY A 329 32.26 -17.59 22.14
C GLY A 329 31.02 -18.49 21.95
N PRO A 330 30.69 -18.86 20.70
CA PRO A 330 29.45 -19.56 20.36
C PRO A 330 29.35 -20.95 21.03
N ASN A 331 28.20 -21.25 21.65
CA ASN A 331 27.95 -22.52 22.34
C ASN A 331 27.30 -23.55 21.39
N ASP A 332 28.10 -24.48 20.89
CA ASP A 332 27.75 -25.53 19.88
C ASP A 332 26.50 -26.37 20.25
N THR A 333 26.21 -26.51 21.54
CA THR A 333 25.06 -27.31 22.02
C THR A 333 23.72 -26.65 21.68
N ARG A 334 23.65 -25.32 21.73
CA ARG A 334 22.41 -24.55 21.56
C ARG A 334 22.07 -24.36 20.08
N LEU A 335 23.10 -24.20 19.25
CA LEU A 335 23.01 -24.21 17.79
C LEU A 335 22.32 -25.47 17.27
N LYS A 336 22.66 -26.64 17.83
CA LYS A 336 22.02 -27.92 17.48
C LYS A 336 20.56 -27.96 17.89
N MET A 337 20.22 -27.50 19.10
CA MET A 337 18.82 -27.45 19.56
C MET A 337 17.94 -26.53 18.69
N PHE A 338 18.45 -25.37 18.26
CA PHE A 338 17.71 -24.47 17.38
C PHE A 338 17.56 -25.04 15.97
N ALA A 339 18.62 -25.64 15.41
CA ALA A 339 18.57 -26.32 14.13
C ALA A 339 17.53 -27.46 14.14
N GLU A 340 17.47 -28.24 15.21
CA GLU A 340 16.47 -29.30 15.40
C GLU A 340 15.04 -28.73 15.52
N ALA A 341 14.84 -27.63 16.25
CA ALA A 341 13.54 -26.99 16.38
C ALA A 341 13.05 -26.40 15.05
N MET A 342 13.93 -25.80 14.27
CA MET A 342 13.63 -25.25 12.93
C MET A 342 13.35 -26.35 11.92
N ALA A 343 14.15 -27.43 11.91
CA ALA A 343 13.91 -28.60 11.07
C ALA A 343 12.56 -29.24 11.39
N LYS A 344 12.20 -29.31 12.67
CA LYS A 344 10.88 -29.78 13.10
C LYS A 344 9.75 -28.88 12.62
N ALA A 345 9.88 -27.56 12.77
CA ALA A 345 8.86 -26.61 12.29
C ALA A 345 8.68 -26.66 10.77
N GLN A 346 9.76 -26.84 10.00
CA GLN A 346 9.71 -27.02 8.55
C GLN A 346 9.10 -28.37 8.14
N ALA A 347 9.43 -29.44 8.85
CA ALA A 347 8.83 -30.77 8.61
C ALA A 347 7.33 -30.78 8.94
N ASP A 348 6.92 -30.10 10.01
CA ASP A 348 5.51 -29.95 10.39
C ASP A 348 4.74 -29.12 9.35
N ALA A 349 5.36 -28.09 8.77
CA ALA A 349 4.77 -27.32 7.66
C ALA A 349 4.66 -28.16 6.37
N ALA A 350 5.69 -28.94 6.03
CA ALA A 350 5.70 -29.80 4.84
C ALA A 350 4.69 -30.96 4.94
N ASN A 351 4.53 -31.57 6.12
CA ASN A 351 3.54 -32.62 6.35
C ASN A 351 2.10 -32.10 6.29
N LYS A 352 1.86 -30.85 6.71
CA LYS A 352 0.54 -30.22 6.56
C LYS A 352 0.18 -30.01 5.09
N THR A 353 1.11 -29.52 4.28
CA THR A 353 0.90 -29.35 2.83
C THR A 353 0.69 -30.67 2.08
N ALA A 354 1.22 -31.79 2.57
CA ALA A 354 1.05 -33.12 1.97
C ALA A 354 -0.26 -33.83 2.36
N HIS A 355 -0.95 -33.37 3.41
CA HIS A 355 -2.24 -33.92 3.84
C HIS A 355 -3.45 -33.18 3.25
N GLU A 356 -3.23 -32.04 2.59
CA GLU A 356 -4.25 -31.24 1.91
C GLU A 356 -4.27 -31.44 0.38
N SER A 357 -3.34 -32.25 -0.15
CA SER A 357 -3.36 -32.84 -1.50
C SER A 357 -3.98 -34.23 -1.49
#